data_AF-A0A3B9I8C8-F1
#
_entry.id   AF-A0A3B9I8C8-F1
#
_cell.length_a   1.000
_cell.length_b   1.000
_cell.length_c   1.000
_cell.angle_alpha   90.00
_cell.angle_beta   90.00
_cell.angle_gamma   90.00
#
_symmetry.space_group_name_H-M   'P 1'
#
loop_
_entity.id
_entity.type
_entity.pdbx_description
1 polymer ?
#
loop_
_entity_poly.entity_id
_entity_poly.type
_entity_poly.pdbx_seq_one_letter_code
_entity_poly.pdbx_strand_id
1 'polypeptide(L)'
;MKPINVTSEIGRLKKVLLHRPGQEIENLMPEYLERLLFDDIPYLKIAQEEHDEFANILRNNGVEVVYLEDLATESILDSAIRETFIEEYLEEANIWNKRRFEGLKQYFMEMEEKELVAKMMAGLRKNEFKNFSKRGLKDYLDNDYPFIIDPMPNLYFTRDPFASIANGISLHRMKTFTRNRETLFTKYIINHHPDFAPHNIPLWYDRTDKFSLEGGDILILNENIIAVGISQRTDPVAIEIFAERILNSDNEFNRILAFDIPKMRSFMHLDTVFTMVDHNKFTIHPNIQHAITVYSLTLQDGKIEIDEERDMLENILSKYLEIDNVELIKCGGNSMIDAAREQWNDGSNTLAIGPGEVIVYSRNYVTNQLLEDRGVKTYVMPSSEVSRGRGGPRCMSMPLIRE
;
A
#
# COMPACT_ATOMS: atom_id res chain seq x y z
N MET A 1 6.07 24.33 -2.59
CA MET A 1 6.85 23.06 -2.48
C MET A 1 6.12 22.03 -3.33
N LYS A 2 6.81 21.05 -3.96
CA LYS A 2 6.08 19.97 -4.64
C LYS A 2 5.36 19.13 -3.56
N PRO A 3 4.10 18.71 -3.74
CA PRO A 3 3.35 17.97 -2.73
C PRO A 3 3.85 16.53 -2.58
N ILE A 4 4.67 16.05 -3.54
CA ILE A 4 5.30 14.75 -3.56
C ILE A 4 6.81 14.94 -3.81
N ASN A 5 7.63 14.31 -2.96
CA ASN A 5 9.08 14.21 -3.09
C ASN A 5 9.58 12.98 -2.33
N VAL A 6 9.76 11.84 -3.01
CA VAL A 6 10.23 10.59 -2.39
C VAL A 6 11.32 9.96 -3.25
N THR A 7 12.56 10.05 -2.80
CA THR A 7 13.76 9.54 -3.49
C THR A 7 14.51 8.48 -2.67
N SER A 8 13.95 8.04 -1.55
CA SER A 8 14.53 6.96 -0.73
C SER A 8 13.48 6.30 0.18
N GLU A 9 13.79 5.12 0.72
CA GLU A 9 13.00 4.45 1.77
C GLU A 9 13.34 4.99 3.16
N ILE A 10 14.56 5.51 3.35
CA ILE A 10 15.12 5.84 4.68
C ILE A 10 15.33 7.33 4.93
N GLY A 11 15.25 8.18 3.91
CA GLY A 11 15.34 9.63 4.06
C GLY A 11 14.33 10.14 5.09
N ARG A 12 14.68 11.20 5.82
CA ARG A 12 13.88 11.70 6.94
C ARG A 12 12.45 11.95 6.47
N LEU A 13 11.49 11.24 7.04
CA LEU A 13 10.09 11.35 6.67
C LEU A 13 9.55 12.72 7.11
N LYS A 14 8.85 13.42 6.21
CA LYS A 14 8.27 14.75 6.48
C LYS A 14 6.77 14.77 6.37
N LYS A 15 6.21 14.07 5.39
CA LYS A 15 4.76 13.96 5.19
C LYS A 15 4.36 12.55 4.80
N VAL A 16 3.32 12.02 5.41
CA VAL A 16 2.85 10.65 5.20
C VAL A 16 1.33 10.59 5.14
N LEU A 17 0.81 9.81 4.18
CA LEU A 17 -0.60 9.49 4.05
C LEU A 17 -0.94 8.20 4.80
N LEU A 18 -1.91 8.29 5.69
CA LEU A 18 -2.52 7.16 6.39
C LEU A 18 -4.02 7.08 6.04
N HIS A 19 -4.69 6.03 6.51
CA HIS A 19 -6.15 5.94 6.51
C HIS A 19 -6.58 5.33 7.83
N ARG A 20 -7.41 6.06 8.60
CA ARG A 20 -7.82 5.59 9.92
C ARG A 20 -8.91 4.52 9.75
N PRO A 21 -8.76 3.31 10.32
CA PRO A 21 -9.79 2.26 10.22
C PRO A 21 -11.19 2.77 10.59
N GLY A 22 -12.15 2.51 9.72
CA GLY A 22 -13.55 2.95 9.80
C GLY A 22 -14.55 1.79 9.79
N GLN A 23 -15.79 2.10 9.38
CA GLN A 23 -16.90 1.14 9.41
C GLN A 23 -16.74 -0.03 8.42
N GLU A 24 -15.83 0.07 7.46
CA GLU A 24 -15.42 -1.05 6.59
C GLU A 24 -14.92 -2.25 7.37
N ILE A 25 -14.31 -2.04 8.55
CA ILE A 25 -13.88 -3.12 9.44
C ILE A 25 -15.08 -3.79 10.13
N GLU A 26 -16.08 -3.01 10.53
CA GLU A 26 -17.35 -3.52 11.11
C GLU A 26 -18.24 -4.23 10.07
N ASN A 27 -17.83 -4.21 8.80
CA ASN A 27 -18.48 -4.92 7.70
C ASN A 27 -17.74 -6.19 7.29
N LEU A 28 -16.73 -6.62 8.06
CA LEU A 28 -16.13 -7.94 7.90
C LEU A 28 -17.06 -9.03 8.46
N MET A 29 -17.13 -10.15 7.75
CA MET A 29 -17.87 -11.34 8.18
C MET A 29 -17.03 -12.60 7.97
N PRO A 30 -17.13 -13.60 8.87
CA PRO A 30 -16.30 -14.80 8.80
C PRO A 30 -16.36 -15.50 7.43
N GLU A 31 -17.54 -15.56 6.83
CA GLU A 31 -17.79 -16.25 5.55
C GLU A 31 -17.10 -15.58 4.36
N TYR A 32 -16.69 -14.31 4.48
CA TYR A 32 -16.14 -13.52 3.38
C TYR A 32 -14.71 -13.03 3.61
N LEU A 33 -14.06 -13.41 4.73
CA LEU A 33 -12.72 -12.95 5.11
C LEU A 33 -11.66 -13.21 4.03
N GLU A 34 -11.63 -14.42 3.46
CA GLU A 34 -10.64 -14.78 2.44
C GLU A 34 -10.73 -13.87 1.20
N ARG A 35 -11.95 -13.61 0.74
CA ARG A 35 -12.22 -12.73 -0.41
C ARG A 35 -11.89 -11.26 -0.10
N LEU A 36 -12.05 -10.85 1.14
CA LEU A 36 -11.73 -9.51 1.63
C LEU A 36 -10.28 -9.39 2.12
N LEU A 37 -9.46 -10.43 1.95
CA LEU A 37 -8.03 -10.45 2.28
C LEU A 37 -7.73 -10.17 3.76
N PHE A 38 -8.57 -10.67 4.67
CA PHE A 38 -8.33 -10.62 6.12
C PHE A 38 -8.20 -12.02 6.71
N ASP A 39 -7.48 -12.14 7.82
CA ASP A 39 -7.36 -13.41 8.56
C ASP A 39 -8.35 -13.55 9.70
N ASP A 40 -8.72 -12.43 10.30
CA ASP A 40 -9.59 -12.38 11.45
C ASP A 40 -10.31 -11.03 11.48
N ILE A 41 -11.39 -10.93 12.24
CA ILE A 41 -12.18 -9.71 12.37
C ILE A 41 -11.54 -8.85 13.48
N PRO A 42 -11.06 -7.64 13.17
CA PRO A 42 -10.55 -6.73 14.18
C PRO A 42 -11.66 -6.14 15.04
N TYR A 43 -11.37 -5.87 16.31
CA TYR A 43 -12.19 -5.01 17.13
C TYR A 43 -11.89 -3.54 16.78
N LEU A 44 -12.78 -2.93 15.98
CA LEU A 44 -12.56 -1.60 15.40
C LEU A 44 -12.10 -0.55 16.41
N LYS A 45 -12.68 -0.52 17.62
CA LYS A 45 -12.30 0.45 18.65
C LYS A 45 -10.80 0.34 18.99
N ILE A 46 -10.30 -0.86 19.22
CA ILE A 46 -8.89 -1.06 19.58
C ILE A 46 -8.00 -0.88 18.35
N ALA A 47 -8.43 -1.31 17.15
CA ALA A 47 -7.70 -1.02 15.92
C ALA A 47 -7.50 0.48 15.69
N GLN A 48 -8.52 1.29 16.02
CA GLN A 48 -8.44 2.75 15.99
C GLN A 48 -7.47 3.30 17.04
N GLU A 49 -7.52 2.82 18.28
CA GLU A 49 -6.57 3.23 19.33
C GLU A 49 -5.11 2.90 18.93
N GLU A 50 -4.86 1.73 18.36
CA GLU A 50 -3.53 1.31 17.88
C GLU A 50 -3.05 2.15 16.68
N HIS A 51 -3.94 2.43 15.72
CA HIS A 51 -3.64 3.28 14.58
C HIS A 51 -3.43 4.76 14.99
N ASP A 52 -4.16 5.24 15.99
CA ASP A 52 -3.97 6.59 16.54
C ASP A 52 -2.61 6.70 17.23
N GLU A 53 -2.17 5.67 17.95
CA GLU A 53 -0.81 5.61 18.52
C GLU A 53 0.27 5.62 17.43
N PHE A 54 0.08 4.86 16.35
CA PHE A 54 0.97 4.90 15.19
C PHE A 54 1.12 6.31 14.60
N ALA A 55 -0.02 6.99 14.38
CA ALA A 55 -0.04 8.37 13.90
C ALA A 55 0.63 9.33 14.90
N ASN A 56 0.49 9.10 16.21
CA ASN A 56 1.14 9.91 17.24
C ASN A 56 2.66 9.71 17.28
N ILE A 57 3.16 8.49 17.12
CA ILE A 57 4.61 8.23 16.98
C ILE A 57 5.18 9.04 15.81
N LEU A 58 4.49 9.06 14.66
CA LEU A 58 4.89 9.86 13.49
C LEU A 58 4.91 11.36 13.81
N ARG A 59 3.82 11.90 14.37
CA ARG A 59 3.72 13.34 14.73
C ARG A 59 4.76 13.77 15.76
N ASN A 60 5.01 12.93 16.77
CA ASN A 60 6.01 13.19 17.80
C ASN A 60 7.44 13.23 17.25
N ASN A 61 7.67 12.61 16.08
CA ASN A 61 8.93 12.67 15.34
C ASN A 61 8.92 13.72 14.21
N GLY A 62 7.99 14.68 14.26
CA GLY A 62 7.94 15.82 13.34
C GLY A 62 7.40 15.51 11.95
N VAL A 63 6.72 14.38 11.76
CA VAL A 63 6.07 14.01 10.50
C VAL A 63 4.67 14.61 10.43
N GLU A 64 4.35 15.29 9.33
CA GLU A 64 2.98 15.68 8.99
C GLU A 64 2.17 14.45 8.56
N VAL A 65 1.11 14.14 9.31
CA VAL A 65 0.21 13.02 9.03
C VAL A 65 -1.06 13.56 8.37
N VAL A 66 -1.35 13.10 7.15
CA VAL A 66 -2.59 13.36 6.42
C VAL A 66 -3.39 12.07 6.21
N TYR A 67 -4.70 12.20 6.00
CA TYR A 67 -5.61 11.04 5.91
C TYR A 67 -6.27 10.94 4.53
N LEU A 68 -6.35 9.71 4.01
CA LEU A 68 -6.96 9.40 2.71
C LEU A 68 -8.40 9.89 2.63
N GLU A 69 -9.18 9.66 3.67
CA GLU A 69 -10.58 10.05 3.76
C GLU A 69 -10.79 11.56 3.75
N ASP A 70 -9.90 12.31 4.41
CA ASP A 70 -9.97 13.77 4.45
C ASP A 70 -9.56 14.34 3.09
N LEU A 71 -8.44 13.88 2.50
CA LEU A 71 -8.02 14.31 1.16
C LEU A 71 -9.07 13.95 0.08
N ALA A 72 -9.67 12.76 0.15
CA ALA A 72 -10.72 12.37 -0.79
C ALA A 72 -11.98 13.26 -0.63
N THR A 73 -12.34 13.63 0.61
CA THR A 73 -13.44 14.55 0.90
C THR A 73 -13.17 15.93 0.30
N GLU A 74 -11.96 16.46 0.46
CA GLU A 74 -11.53 17.75 -0.07
C GLU A 74 -11.45 17.79 -1.61
N SER A 75 -11.39 16.61 -2.26
CA SER A 75 -11.29 16.48 -3.72
C SER A 75 -12.63 16.52 -4.45
N ILE A 76 -13.76 16.46 -3.73
CA ILE A 76 -15.11 16.34 -4.32
C ILE A 76 -16.04 17.49 -3.93
N LEU A 77 -15.47 18.66 -3.60
CA LEU A 77 -16.25 19.84 -3.21
C LEU A 77 -17.03 20.48 -4.38
N ASP A 78 -16.57 20.25 -5.62
CA ASP A 78 -17.32 20.65 -6.82
C ASP A 78 -18.43 19.64 -7.12
N SER A 79 -19.66 20.12 -7.36
CA SER A 79 -20.82 19.25 -7.55
C SER A 79 -20.73 18.35 -8.78
N ALA A 80 -20.07 18.79 -9.86
CA ALA A 80 -19.93 17.97 -11.06
C ALA A 80 -18.88 16.87 -10.85
N ILE A 81 -17.75 17.20 -10.20
CA ILE A 81 -16.72 16.22 -9.81
C ILE A 81 -17.33 15.18 -8.86
N ARG A 82 -18.11 15.63 -7.87
CA ARG A 82 -18.82 14.76 -6.93
C ARG A 82 -19.77 13.79 -7.63
N GLU A 83 -20.54 14.26 -8.61
CA GLU A 83 -21.45 13.42 -9.37
C GLU A 83 -20.68 12.34 -10.16
N THR A 84 -19.60 12.72 -10.86
CA THR A 84 -18.74 11.76 -11.57
C THR A 84 -18.08 10.75 -10.63
N PHE A 85 -17.65 11.18 -9.44
CA PHE A 85 -17.07 10.29 -8.42
C PHE A 85 -18.03 9.19 -7.99
N ILE A 86 -19.29 9.57 -7.73
CA ILE A 86 -20.34 8.62 -7.34
C ILE A 86 -20.64 7.65 -8.49
N GLU A 87 -20.72 8.13 -9.73
CA GLU A 87 -20.98 7.29 -10.89
C GLU A 87 -19.88 6.23 -11.09
N GLU A 88 -18.61 6.66 -11.13
CA GLU A 88 -17.47 5.75 -11.29
C GLU A 88 -17.39 4.72 -10.14
N TYR A 89 -17.66 5.15 -8.90
CA TYR A 89 -17.71 4.22 -7.76
C TYR A 89 -18.80 3.16 -7.91
N LEU A 90 -19.99 3.52 -8.38
CA LEU A 90 -21.10 2.59 -8.57
C LEU A 90 -20.84 1.62 -9.73
N GLU A 91 -20.17 2.08 -10.79
CA GLU A 91 -19.70 1.24 -11.88
C GLU A 91 -18.67 0.22 -11.38
N GLU A 92 -17.69 0.67 -10.61
CA GLU A 92 -16.66 -0.19 -10.02
C GLU A 92 -17.18 -1.11 -8.91
N ALA A 93 -18.33 -0.78 -8.31
CA ALA A 93 -19.07 -1.67 -7.41
C ALA A 93 -19.92 -2.73 -8.17
N ASN A 94 -19.81 -2.81 -9.51
CA ASN A 94 -20.56 -3.72 -10.39
C ASN A 94 -22.10 -3.55 -10.29
N ILE A 95 -22.59 -2.33 -10.09
CA ILE A 95 -24.03 -2.04 -10.06
C ILE A 95 -24.57 -1.95 -11.50
N TRP A 96 -24.97 -3.09 -12.07
CA TRP A 96 -25.40 -3.20 -13.47
C TRP A 96 -26.88 -2.82 -13.73
N ASN A 97 -27.75 -2.92 -12.72
CA ASN A 97 -29.17 -2.65 -12.91
C ASN A 97 -29.44 -1.15 -12.89
N LYS A 98 -29.84 -0.57 -14.04
CA LYS A 98 -30.08 0.87 -14.19
C LYS A 98 -30.93 1.50 -13.08
N ARG A 99 -32.07 0.88 -12.72
CA ARG A 99 -32.96 1.44 -11.68
C ARG A 99 -32.36 1.33 -10.26
N ARG A 100 -31.47 0.36 -10.01
CA ARG A 100 -30.69 0.29 -8.76
C ARG A 100 -29.58 1.33 -8.77
N PHE A 101 -28.87 1.49 -9.89
CA PHE A 101 -27.83 2.49 -10.08
C PHE A 101 -28.36 3.89 -9.79
N GLU A 102 -29.45 4.33 -10.43
CA GLU A 102 -30.05 5.65 -10.19
C GLU A 102 -30.49 5.86 -8.74
N GLY A 103 -31.07 4.81 -8.13
CA GLY A 103 -31.50 4.89 -6.73
C GLY A 103 -30.34 5.01 -5.75
N LEU A 104 -29.22 4.32 -6.02
CA LEU A 104 -28.00 4.43 -5.22
C LEU A 104 -27.30 5.76 -5.46
N LYS A 105 -27.25 6.24 -6.70
CA LYS A 105 -26.73 7.57 -7.05
C LYS A 105 -27.46 8.66 -6.27
N GLN A 106 -28.79 8.66 -6.28
CA GLN A 106 -29.59 9.61 -5.48
C GLN A 106 -29.29 9.50 -3.98
N TYR A 107 -29.22 8.28 -3.45
CA TYR A 107 -28.90 8.03 -2.04
C TYR A 107 -27.53 8.59 -1.63
N PHE A 108 -26.50 8.45 -2.47
CA PHE A 108 -25.16 9.00 -2.21
C PHE A 108 -25.09 10.52 -2.45
N MET A 109 -25.87 11.06 -3.39
CA MET A 109 -25.95 12.52 -3.63
C MET A 109 -26.57 13.29 -2.47
N GLU A 110 -27.41 12.64 -1.65
CA GLU A 110 -28.06 13.27 -0.47
C GLU A 110 -27.16 13.36 0.78
N MET A 111 -25.98 12.73 0.78
CA MET A 111 -25.06 12.72 1.92
C MET A 111 -24.17 13.97 1.98
N GLU A 112 -23.68 14.37 3.15
CA GLU A 112 -22.58 15.35 3.23
C GLU A 112 -21.27 14.70 2.75
N GLU A 113 -20.30 15.46 2.24
CA GLU A 113 -19.10 14.92 1.55
C GLU A 113 -18.31 13.94 2.42
N LYS A 114 -18.10 14.28 3.70
CA LYS A 114 -17.39 13.42 4.64
C LYS A 114 -18.12 12.11 4.92
N GLU A 115 -19.45 12.18 5.03
CA GLU A 115 -20.29 10.99 5.19
C GLU A 115 -20.27 10.14 3.93
N LEU A 116 -20.34 10.76 2.76
CA LEU A 116 -20.27 10.10 1.46
C LEU A 116 -18.99 9.27 1.33
N VAL A 117 -17.81 9.88 1.53
CA VAL A 117 -16.52 9.18 1.41
C VAL A 117 -16.43 8.04 2.43
N ALA A 118 -16.75 8.29 3.70
CA ALA A 118 -16.76 7.26 4.73
C ALA A 118 -17.72 6.11 4.38
N LYS A 119 -18.90 6.41 3.83
CA LYS A 119 -19.88 5.39 3.44
C LYS A 119 -19.43 4.59 2.22
N MET A 120 -18.76 5.21 1.27
CA MET A 120 -18.18 4.52 0.11
C MET A 120 -17.07 3.56 0.52
N MET A 121 -16.21 3.97 1.47
CA MET A 121 -15.18 3.11 2.05
C MET A 121 -15.80 1.94 2.83
N ALA A 122 -16.80 2.23 3.67
CA ALA A 122 -17.53 1.24 4.46
C ALA A 122 -18.34 0.24 3.63
N GLY A 123 -18.76 0.60 2.42
CA GLY A 123 -19.74 -0.16 1.66
C GLY A 123 -21.17 0.01 2.19
N LEU A 124 -22.11 -0.74 1.61
CA LEU A 124 -23.54 -0.58 1.84
C LEU A 124 -24.24 -1.91 2.11
N ARG A 125 -24.85 -2.05 3.29
CA ARG A 125 -25.67 -3.22 3.66
C ARG A 125 -27.06 -3.14 3.02
N LYS A 126 -27.67 -4.30 2.73
CA LYS A 126 -29.02 -4.39 2.12
C LYS A 126 -30.11 -3.75 2.98
N ASN A 127 -29.98 -3.79 4.31
CA ASN A 127 -30.96 -3.23 5.24
C ASN A 127 -30.90 -1.70 5.41
N GLU A 128 -29.82 -1.06 4.97
CA GLU A 128 -29.65 0.41 5.04
C GLU A 128 -30.36 1.11 3.87
N PHE A 129 -30.48 0.43 2.73
CA PHE A 129 -31.09 1.00 1.53
C PHE A 129 -32.60 0.71 1.50
N LYS A 130 -33.42 1.66 1.96
CA LYS A 130 -34.89 1.52 2.04
C LYS A 130 -35.57 1.15 0.72
N ASN A 131 -35.00 1.59 -0.41
CA ASN A 131 -35.50 1.29 -1.75
C ASN A 131 -34.98 -0.05 -2.32
N PHE A 132 -34.38 -0.89 -1.48
CA PHE A 132 -33.91 -2.20 -1.88
C PHE A 132 -35.10 -3.07 -2.32
N SER A 133 -35.06 -3.47 -3.58
CA SER A 133 -35.98 -4.48 -4.13
C SER A 133 -35.15 -5.50 -4.90
N LYS A 134 -35.51 -6.77 -4.74
CA LYS A 134 -34.90 -7.88 -5.49
C LYS A 134 -35.26 -7.71 -6.97
N ARG A 135 -34.28 -7.37 -7.79
CA ARG A 135 -34.49 -6.99 -9.20
C ARG A 135 -33.59 -7.76 -10.17
N GLY A 136 -32.51 -8.35 -9.70
CA GLY A 136 -31.63 -9.22 -10.48
C GLY A 136 -31.72 -10.67 -10.01
N LEU A 137 -31.40 -11.61 -10.90
CA LEU A 137 -31.35 -13.05 -10.59
C LEU A 137 -30.45 -13.34 -9.38
N LYS A 138 -29.32 -12.63 -9.25
CA LYS A 138 -28.42 -12.72 -8.09
C LYS A 138 -29.15 -12.43 -6.76
N ASP A 139 -30.08 -11.47 -6.72
CA ASP A 139 -30.79 -11.16 -5.47
C ASP A 139 -31.75 -12.29 -5.03
N TYR A 140 -32.17 -13.15 -5.96
CA TYR A 140 -33.03 -14.31 -5.69
C TYR A 140 -32.22 -15.57 -5.39
N LEU A 141 -31.04 -15.71 -6.01
CA LEU A 141 -30.12 -16.83 -5.78
C LEU A 141 -29.28 -16.66 -4.51
N ASP A 142 -29.04 -15.41 -4.10
CA ASP A 142 -28.12 -15.04 -3.02
C ASP A 142 -28.88 -14.29 -1.91
N ASN A 143 -29.86 -15.01 -1.33
CA ASN A 143 -30.77 -14.46 -0.31
C ASN A 143 -30.03 -14.04 0.97
N ASP A 144 -28.94 -14.75 1.30
CA ASP A 144 -28.25 -14.60 2.58
C ASP A 144 -27.08 -13.60 2.53
N TYR A 145 -26.65 -13.19 1.33
CA TYR A 145 -25.60 -12.18 1.19
C TYR A 145 -26.06 -10.81 1.71
N PRO A 146 -25.38 -10.16 2.66
CA PRO A 146 -25.94 -8.99 3.33
C PRO A 146 -25.58 -7.64 2.69
N PHE A 147 -24.67 -7.60 1.72
CA PHE A 147 -24.20 -6.35 1.12
C PHE A 147 -24.81 -6.07 -0.26
N ILE A 148 -25.05 -4.79 -0.54
CA ILE A 148 -25.27 -4.26 -1.88
C ILE A 148 -23.92 -3.91 -2.50
N ILE A 149 -23.06 -3.26 -1.70
CA ILE A 149 -21.70 -2.89 -2.07
C ILE A 149 -20.79 -3.36 -0.94
N ASP A 150 -19.74 -4.11 -1.30
CA ASP A 150 -18.80 -4.69 -0.34
C ASP A 150 -17.91 -3.60 0.29
N PRO A 151 -17.52 -3.75 1.58
CA PRO A 151 -16.54 -2.87 2.20
C PRO A 151 -15.16 -2.97 1.53
N MET A 152 -14.32 -1.96 1.75
CA MET A 152 -12.89 -1.98 1.37
C MET A 152 -12.01 -1.97 2.61
N PRO A 153 -11.95 -3.09 3.36
CA PRO A 153 -11.35 -3.11 4.70
C PRO A 153 -9.81 -2.96 4.69
N ASN A 154 -9.15 -3.15 3.54
CA ASN A 154 -7.70 -2.99 3.41
C ASN A 154 -7.26 -1.53 3.21
N LEU A 155 -8.18 -0.55 3.21
CA LEU A 155 -7.85 0.86 2.96
C LEU A 155 -6.81 1.44 3.93
N TYR A 156 -6.71 0.91 5.16
CA TYR A 156 -5.69 1.37 6.12
C TYR A 156 -4.29 0.92 5.75
N PHE A 157 -4.15 -0.01 4.79
CA PHE A 157 -2.90 -0.31 4.11
C PHE A 157 -2.70 0.59 2.89
N THR A 158 -2.42 1.87 3.14
CA THR A 158 -2.26 2.90 2.12
C THR A 158 -1.02 2.70 1.22
N ARG A 159 -0.14 1.76 1.57
CA ARG A 159 1.05 1.41 0.80
C ARG A 159 0.75 0.94 -0.62
N ASP A 160 -0.32 0.18 -0.80
CA ASP A 160 -0.49 -0.61 -2.01
C ASP A 160 -1.27 0.07 -3.14
N PRO A 161 -2.31 0.88 -2.90
CA PRO A 161 -3.11 1.49 -3.97
C PRO A 161 -2.34 2.45 -4.91
N PHE A 162 -1.25 3.04 -4.43
CA PHE A 162 -0.33 3.84 -5.23
C PHE A 162 1.03 3.92 -4.53
N ALA A 163 2.10 4.33 -5.22
CA ALA A 163 3.39 4.65 -4.62
C ALA A 163 3.89 6.03 -5.06
N SER A 164 4.32 6.86 -4.11
CA SER A 164 5.00 8.14 -4.37
C SER A 164 6.46 7.90 -4.76
N ILE A 165 6.90 8.41 -5.92
CA ILE A 165 8.25 8.18 -6.46
C ILE A 165 8.75 9.45 -7.17
N ALA A 166 9.93 9.93 -6.80
CA ALA A 166 10.40 11.28 -7.12
C ALA A 166 9.30 12.31 -6.83
N ASN A 167 8.85 13.04 -7.85
CA ASN A 167 7.77 14.03 -7.78
C ASN A 167 6.45 13.56 -8.39
N GLY A 168 6.31 12.27 -8.72
CA GLY A 168 5.12 11.67 -9.31
C GLY A 168 4.60 10.51 -8.48
N ILE A 169 3.61 9.80 -9.01
CA ILE A 169 3.11 8.56 -8.42
C ILE A 169 3.03 7.44 -9.44
N SER A 170 3.15 6.21 -8.96
CA SER A 170 2.66 5.02 -9.62
C SER A 170 1.24 4.74 -9.10
N LEU A 171 0.20 5.02 -9.87
CA LEU A 171 -1.19 4.74 -9.50
C LEU A 171 -1.57 3.34 -9.98
N HIS A 172 -1.88 2.45 -9.04
CA HIS A 172 -1.79 1.03 -9.32
C HIS A 172 -3.04 0.40 -9.93
N ARG A 173 -2.82 -0.68 -10.69
CA ARG A 173 -3.81 -1.69 -11.03
C ARG A 173 -3.64 -2.84 -10.05
N MET A 174 -4.55 -2.98 -9.09
CA MET A 174 -4.44 -4.00 -8.05
C MET A 174 -4.77 -5.40 -8.61
N LYS A 175 -4.19 -6.45 -8.03
CA LYS A 175 -4.41 -7.84 -8.48
C LYS A 175 -5.84 -8.30 -8.25
N THR A 176 -6.41 -7.91 -7.11
CA THR A 176 -7.75 -8.36 -6.69
C THR A 176 -8.78 -7.29 -6.96
N PHE A 177 -9.99 -7.72 -7.32
CA PHE A 177 -11.11 -6.81 -7.56
C PHE A 177 -11.43 -5.93 -6.33
N THR A 178 -11.46 -6.54 -5.13
CA THR A 178 -11.76 -5.84 -3.87
C THR A 178 -10.84 -4.63 -3.69
N ARG A 179 -9.52 -4.83 -3.83
CA ARG A 179 -8.54 -3.77 -3.62
C ARG A 179 -8.44 -2.80 -4.78
N ASN A 180 -8.75 -3.22 -6.02
CA ASN A 180 -8.65 -2.32 -7.18
C ASN A 180 -9.62 -1.14 -7.10
N ARG A 181 -10.70 -1.26 -6.32
CA ARG A 181 -11.64 -0.16 -6.03
C ARG A 181 -11.02 0.93 -5.15
N GLU A 182 -10.01 0.61 -4.34
CA GLU A 182 -9.35 1.55 -3.43
C GLU A 182 -8.61 2.66 -4.20
N THR A 183 -8.11 2.35 -5.40
CA THR A 183 -7.31 3.29 -6.21
C THR A 183 -8.13 4.45 -6.78
N LEU A 184 -9.47 4.35 -6.73
CA LEU A 184 -10.39 5.41 -7.12
C LEU A 184 -10.21 6.66 -6.25
N PHE A 185 -10.02 6.52 -4.93
CA PHE A 185 -9.86 7.66 -4.04
C PHE A 185 -8.60 8.47 -4.39
N THR A 186 -7.47 7.79 -4.60
CA THR A 186 -6.22 8.45 -5.03
C THR A 186 -6.37 9.11 -6.40
N LYS A 187 -7.08 8.51 -7.36
CA LYS A 187 -7.38 9.14 -8.66
C LYS A 187 -8.03 10.50 -8.47
N TYR A 188 -8.99 10.63 -7.55
CA TYR A 188 -9.66 11.91 -7.32
C TYR A 188 -8.75 12.90 -6.57
N ILE A 189 -7.96 12.42 -5.62
CA ILE A 189 -6.99 13.26 -4.89
C ILE A 189 -6.01 13.92 -5.86
N ILE A 190 -5.33 13.15 -6.71
CA ILE A 190 -4.30 13.72 -7.58
C ILE A 190 -4.87 14.67 -8.65
N ASN A 191 -6.10 14.45 -9.10
CA ASN A 191 -6.70 15.20 -10.21
C ASN A 191 -7.50 16.41 -9.75
N HIS A 192 -7.99 16.42 -8.51
CA HIS A 192 -8.96 17.43 -8.05
C HIS A 192 -8.61 18.10 -6.72
N HIS A 193 -7.75 17.50 -5.90
CA HIS A 193 -7.40 18.11 -4.62
C HIS A 193 -6.61 19.42 -4.81
N PRO A 194 -6.93 20.52 -4.09
CA PRO A 194 -6.26 21.81 -4.24
C PRO A 194 -4.73 21.78 -4.08
N ASP A 195 -4.22 20.92 -3.18
CA ASP A 195 -2.78 20.77 -2.95
C ASP A 195 -2.05 19.89 -3.98
N PHE A 196 -2.75 19.10 -4.79
CA PHE A 196 -2.14 18.14 -5.72
C PHE A 196 -2.42 18.50 -7.18
N ALA A 197 -3.66 18.80 -7.54
CA ALA A 197 -4.09 19.03 -8.92
C ALA A 197 -3.30 20.13 -9.65
N PRO A 198 -2.99 21.30 -9.03
CA PRO A 198 -2.22 22.35 -9.71
C PRO A 198 -0.80 21.95 -10.10
N HIS A 199 -0.27 20.87 -9.53
CA HIS A 199 1.10 20.42 -9.76
C HIS A 199 1.25 19.46 -10.95
N ASN A 200 0.15 19.00 -11.57
CA ASN A 200 0.17 18.04 -12.68
C ASN A 200 1.07 16.84 -12.37
N ILE A 201 0.76 16.13 -11.27
CA ILE A 201 1.56 15.01 -10.76
C ILE A 201 1.77 13.96 -11.86
N PRO A 202 3.02 13.66 -12.26
CA PRO A 202 3.28 12.64 -13.25
C PRO A 202 2.82 11.25 -12.80
N LEU A 203 2.32 10.46 -13.75
CA LEU A 203 1.91 9.08 -13.55
C LEU A 203 2.96 8.12 -14.14
N TRP A 204 3.63 7.38 -13.27
CA TRP A 204 4.56 6.31 -13.61
C TRP A 204 3.84 4.98 -13.89
N TYR A 205 2.62 4.85 -13.36
CA TYR A 205 1.69 3.78 -13.66
C TYR A 205 0.27 4.34 -13.55
N ASP A 206 -0.68 3.78 -14.28
CA ASP A 206 -2.07 4.19 -14.24
C ASP A 206 -2.98 2.99 -13.93
N ARG A 207 -4.03 3.23 -13.15
CA ARG A 207 -5.01 2.19 -12.76
C ARG A 207 -5.77 1.56 -13.95
N THR A 208 -5.72 2.18 -15.12
CA THR A 208 -6.26 1.68 -16.38
C THR A 208 -5.28 0.80 -17.17
N ASP A 209 -4.00 0.74 -16.75
CA ASP A 209 -3.05 -0.20 -17.30
C ASP A 209 -3.51 -1.65 -17.08
N LYS A 210 -3.06 -2.54 -17.97
CA LYS A 210 -3.60 -3.90 -18.08
C LYS A 210 -3.12 -4.85 -16.99
N PHE A 211 -1.87 -4.71 -16.58
CA PHE A 211 -1.17 -5.67 -15.73
C PHE A 211 -1.14 -5.17 -14.29
N SER A 212 -1.07 -6.08 -13.32
CA SER A 212 -1.13 -5.68 -11.91
C SER A 212 0.23 -5.24 -11.39
N LEU A 213 0.25 -4.19 -10.59
CA LEU A 213 1.41 -3.66 -9.86
C LEU A 213 0.87 -3.20 -8.51
N GLU A 214 1.52 -3.53 -7.40
CA GLU A 214 1.09 -3.09 -6.05
C GLU A 214 2.25 -2.46 -5.29
N GLY A 215 1.97 -1.44 -4.47
CA GLY A 215 3.02 -0.61 -3.87
C GLY A 215 3.89 -1.30 -2.82
N GLY A 216 3.42 -2.38 -2.18
CA GLY A 216 4.26 -3.22 -1.32
C GLY A 216 5.44 -3.85 -2.06
N ASP A 217 5.36 -3.99 -3.39
CA ASP A 217 6.50 -4.48 -4.19
C ASP A 217 7.50 -3.39 -4.54
N ILE A 218 7.19 -2.10 -4.36
CA ILE A 218 8.05 -0.98 -4.78
C ILE A 218 8.80 -0.41 -3.58
N LEU A 219 10.13 -0.42 -3.66
CA LEU A 219 11.04 0.15 -2.68
C LEU A 219 12.01 1.12 -3.36
N ILE A 220 12.09 2.35 -2.88
CA ILE A 220 13.00 3.36 -3.43
C ILE A 220 14.32 3.31 -2.66
N LEU A 221 15.33 2.62 -3.18
CA LEU A 221 16.53 2.35 -2.38
C LEU A 221 17.39 3.60 -2.17
N ASN A 222 17.54 4.41 -3.22
CA ASN A 222 18.19 5.71 -3.22
C ASN A 222 17.69 6.53 -4.42
N GLU A 223 18.29 7.70 -4.68
CA GLU A 223 17.94 8.61 -5.76
C GLU A 223 18.08 8.03 -7.18
N ASN A 224 18.81 6.92 -7.35
CA ASN A 224 19.09 6.31 -8.65
C ASN A 224 18.42 4.94 -8.86
N ILE A 225 18.05 4.25 -7.78
CA ILE A 225 17.71 2.83 -7.80
C ILE A 225 16.38 2.55 -7.11
N ILE A 226 15.51 1.84 -7.82
CA ILE A 226 14.25 1.33 -7.30
C ILE A 226 14.33 -0.21 -7.29
N ALA A 227 13.95 -0.85 -6.18
CA ALA A 227 13.69 -2.28 -6.14
C ALA A 227 12.19 -2.55 -6.38
N VAL A 228 11.89 -3.53 -7.23
CA VAL A 228 10.50 -3.95 -7.52
C VAL A 228 10.35 -5.46 -7.40
N GLY A 229 9.39 -5.93 -6.61
CA GLY A 229 9.07 -7.35 -6.49
C GLY A 229 8.30 -7.89 -7.71
N ILE A 230 8.75 -9.01 -8.27
CA ILE A 230 7.94 -9.89 -9.13
C ILE A 230 7.27 -10.90 -8.20
N SER A 231 5.99 -10.68 -7.90
CA SER A 231 5.28 -11.36 -6.83
C SER A 231 3.99 -12.03 -7.32
N GLN A 232 3.17 -12.53 -6.39
CA GLN A 232 1.80 -12.95 -6.72
C GLN A 232 0.88 -11.76 -7.08
N ARG A 233 1.28 -10.54 -6.72
CA ARG A 233 0.52 -9.29 -6.89
C ARG A 233 1.03 -8.43 -8.04
N THR A 234 2.33 -8.43 -8.28
CA THR A 234 2.96 -7.64 -9.34
C THR A 234 3.38 -8.51 -10.51
N ASP A 235 2.87 -8.19 -11.69
CA ASP A 235 3.18 -8.85 -12.96
C ASP A 235 4.48 -8.29 -13.55
N PRO A 236 5.39 -9.12 -14.07
CA PRO A 236 6.66 -8.64 -14.63
C PRO A 236 6.47 -7.65 -15.78
N VAL A 237 5.41 -7.77 -16.59
CA VAL A 237 5.13 -6.82 -17.68
C VAL A 237 4.73 -5.44 -17.13
N ALA A 238 4.10 -5.38 -15.95
CA ALA A 238 3.82 -4.11 -15.29
C ALA A 238 5.11 -3.38 -14.88
N ILE A 239 6.14 -4.13 -14.47
CA ILE A 239 7.45 -3.58 -14.12
C ILE A 239 8.12 -2.96 -15.34
N GLU A 240 8.04 -3.59 -16.51
CA GLU A 240 8.61 -3.04 -17.76
C GLU A 240 7.91 -1.72 -18.16
N ILE A 241 6.57 -1.67 -18.11
CA ILE A 241 5.80 -0.44 -18.40
C ILE A 241 6.17 0.68 -17.40
N PHE A 242 6.26 0.32 -16.12
CA PHE A 242 6.67 1.25 -15.07
C PHE A 242 8.10 1.76 -15.30
N ALA A 243 9.03 0.86 -15.65
CA ALA A 243 10.43 1.17 -15.95
C ALA A 243 10.56 2.14 -17.12
N GLU A 244 9.85 1.90 -18.23
CA GLU A 244 9.87 2.77 -19.41
C GLU A 244 9.45 4.20 -19.07
N ARG A 245 8.44 4.36 -18.19
CA ARG A 245 7.93 5.67 -17.79
C ARG A 245 8.86 6.39 -16.82
N ILE A 246 9.33 5.72 -15.76
CA ILE A 246 10.13 6.38 -14.72
C ILE A 246 11.56 6.69 -15.21
N LEU A 247 12.22 5.74 -15.91
CA LEU A 247 13.61 5.87 -16.36
C LEU A 247 13.78 6.82 -17.55
N ASN A 248 12.70 7.11 -18.28
CA ASN A 248 12.70 8.07 -19.39
C ASN A 248 12.25 9.48 -18.97
N SER A 249 11.99 9.70 -17.68
CA SER A 249 11.48 10.99 -17.19
C SER A 249 12.58 11.84 -16.56
N ASP A 250 12.27 13.12 -16.31
CA ASP A 250 13.22 14.11 -15.77
C ASP A 250 13.42 13.91 -14.25
N ASN A 251 14.10 12.82 -13.88
CA ASN A 251 14.54 12.49 -12.54
C ASN A 251 15.88 11.72 -12.57
N GLU A 252 16.42 11.35 -11.41
CA GLU A 252 17.75 10.73 -11.29
C GLU A 252 17.73 9.19 -11.33
N PHE A 253 16.54 8.56 -11.36
CA PHE A 253 16.41 7.11 -11.45
C PHE A 253 16.92 6.62 -12.80
N ASN A 254 17.89 5.71 -12.76
CA ASN A 254 18.49 5.12 -13.95
C ASN A 254 18.45 3.59 -13.96
N ARG A 255 17.95 2.97 -12.87
CA ARG A 255 17.90 1.51 -12.75
C ARG A 255 16.75 1.02 -11.89
N ILE A 256 16.20 -0.12 -12.29
CA ILE A 256 15.30 -0.93 -11.47
C ILE A 256 15.95 -2.29 -11.19
N LEU A 257 15.94 -2.71 -9.93
CA LEU A 257 16.28 -4.08 -9.53
C LEU A 257 14.99 -4.86 -9.32
N ALA A 258 14.66 -5.79 -10.22
CA ALA A 258 13.48 -6.63 -10.12
C ALA A 258 13.80 -7.93 -9.35
N PHE A 259 13.06 -8.21 -8.28
CA PHE A 259 13.26 -9.35 -7.39
C PHE A 259 12.19 -10.42 -7.65
N ASP A 260 12.54 -11.56 -8.25
CA ASP A 260 11.63 -12.70 -8.36
C ASP A 260 11.53 -13.40 -7.00
N ILE A 261 10.38 -13.24 -6.35
CA ILE A 261 10.10 -13.81 -5.03
C ILE A 261 9.10 -14.98 -5.15
N PRO A 262 9.11 -15.93 -4.20
CA PRO A 262 8.17 -17.05 -4.24
C PRO A 262 6.71 -16.60 -4.20
N LYS A 263 5.90 -17.10 -5.15
CA LYS A 263 4.47 -16.74 -5.32
C LYS A 263 3.58 -17.44 -4.30
N MET A 264 3.62 -16.99 -3.04
CA MET A 264 2.81 -17.55 -1.95
C MET A 264 2.29 -16.47 -1.01
N ARG A 265 1.16 -16.73 -0.35
CA ARG A 265 0.43 -15.72 0.45
C ARG A 265 1.26 -15.10 1.58
N SER A 266 2.19 -15.84 2.17
CA SER A 266 3.09 -15.31 3.21
C SER A 266 4.12 -14.30 2.70
N PHE A 267 4.33 -14.23 1.39
CA PHE A 267 5.27 -13.35 0.69
C PHE A 267 4.51 -12.60 -0.41
N MET A 268 3.43 -11.93 -0.01
CA MET A 268 2.53 -11.31 -0.97
C MET A 268 3.17 -10.17 -1.75
N HIS A 269 4.12 -9.48 -1.11
CA HIS A 269 4.92 -8.40 -1.67
C HIS A 269 6.36 -8.46 -1.19
N LEU A 270 7.28 -7.78 -1.88
CA LEU A 270 8.69 -7.67 -1.53
C LEU A 270 8.89 -7.08 -0.12
N ASP A 271 8.15 -6.04 0.26
CA ASP A 271 8.30 -5.38 1.55
C ASP A 271 7.88 -6.22 2.77
N THR A 272 7.14 -7.30 2.56
CA THR A 272 6.82 -8.25 3.64
C THR A 272 8.04 -9.06 4.04
N VAL A 273 9.04 -9.15 3.17
CA VAL A 273 10.21 -10.02 3.34
C VAL A 273 11.54 -9.29 3.25
N PHE A 274 11.57 -8.04 2.78
CA PHE A 274 12.77 -7.25 2.55
C PHE A 274 12.47 -5.75 2.67
N THR A 275 13.05 -5.05 3.65
CA THR A 275 12.95 -3.57 3.76
C THR A 275 14.27 -2.93 4.16
N MET A 276 14.54 -1.73 3.65
CA MET A 276 15.71 -0.92 4.00
C MET A 276 15.45 -0.16 5.30
N VAL A 277 16.37 -0.24 6.26
CA VAL A 277 16.20 0.39 7.60
C VAL A 277 17.29 1.42 7.92
N ASP A 278 18.41 1.37 7.23
CA ASP A 278 19.53 2.29 7.34
C ASP A 278 20.34 2.27 6.03
N HIS A 279 21.32 3.15 5.87
CA HIS A 279 22.11 3.31 4.65
C HIS A 279 22.71 1.99 4.12
N ASN A 280 23.11 1.10 5.03
CA ASN A 280 23.70 -0.19 4.70
C ASN A 280 22.99 -1.38 5.34
N LYS A 281 21.77 -1.21 5.87
CA LYS A 281 21.07 -2.28 6.62
C LYS A 281 19.69 -2.52 6.07
N PHE A 282 19.35 -3.80 5.94
CA PHE A 282 18.05 -4.26 5.51
C PHE A 282 17.52 -5.30 6.49
N THR A 283 16.22 -5.30 6.76
CA THR A 283 15.58 -6.48 7.36
C THR A 283 15.22 -7.45 6.25
N ILE A 284 15.43 -8.74 6.51
CA ILE A 284 15.12 -9.80 5.55
C ILE A 284 14.52 -11.02 6.23
N HIS A 285 13.59 -11.69 5.56
CA HIS A 285 13.12 -13.01 5.97
C HIS A 285 14.16 -14.10 5.62
N PRO A 286 14.63 -14.92 6.58
CA PRO A 286 15.71 -15.88 6.32
C PRO A 286 15.42 -16.90 5.21
N ASN A 287 14.16 -17.30 5.01
CA ASN A 287 13.84 -18.34 4.01
C ASN A 287 13.79 -17.82 2.56
N ILE A 288 13.83 -16.50 2.32
CA ILE A 288 13.82 -15.96 0.94
C ILE A 288 15.22 -15.84 0.35
N GLN A 289 16.26 -15.78 1.19
CA GLN A 289 17.61 -15.37 0.76
C GLN A 289 18.17 -16.28 -0.35
N HIS A 290 17.81 -17.56 -0.34
CA HIS A 290 18.25 -18.55 -1.35
C HIS A 290 17.29 -18.72 -2.53
N ALA A 291 16.14 -18.05 -2.51
CA ALA A 291 15.08 -18.22 -3.50
C ALA A 291 14.87 -16.95 -4.35
N ILE A 292 15.57 -15.85 -4.07
CA ILE A 292 15.49 -14.62 -4.85
C ILE A 292 16.42 -14.71 -6.05
N THR A 293 15.86 -14.42 -7.22
CA THR A 293 16.63 -14.02 -8.41
C THR A 293 16.46 -12.52 -8.59
N VAL A 294 17.56 -11.80 -8.87
CA VAL A 294 17.53 -10.35 -9.13
C VAL A 294 17.83 -10.10 -10.60
N TYR A 295 17.02 -9.26 -11.24
CA TYR A 295 17.25 -8.75 -12.58
C TYR A 295 17.47 -7.24 -12.51
N SER A 296 18.44 -6.73 -13.26
CA SER A 296 18.66 -5.30 -13.42
C SER A 296 18.04 -4.82 -14.73
N LEU A 297 17.15 -3.83 -14.65
CA LEU A 297 16.52 -3.17 -15.78
C LEU A 297 17.11 -1.77 -15.95
N THR A 298 17.54 -1.45 -17.17
CA THR A 298 18.01 -0.11 -17.56
C THR A 298 17.35 0.33 -18.86
N LEU A 299 17.32 1.64 -19.13
CA LEU A 299 16.83 2.17 -20.40
C LEU A 299 18.01 2.51 -21.32
N GLN A 300 18.08 1.85 -22.48
CA GLN A 300 19.09 2.11 -23.52
C GLN A 300 18.39 2.34 -24.87
N ASP A 301 18.67 3.47 -25.52
CA ASP A 301 18.05 3.85 -26.80
C ASP A 301 16.52 3.75 -26.82
N GLY A 302 15.87 4.07 -25.69
CA GLY A 302 14.42 4.00 -25.52
C GLY A 302 13.85 2.59 -25.35
N LYS A 303 14.69 1.60 -25.05
CA LYS A 303 14.28 0.21 -24.79
C LYS A 303 14.79 -0.27 -23.44
N ILE A 304 14.00 -1.14 -22.80
CA ILE A 304 14.40 -1.79 -21.56
C ILE A 304 15.37 -2.92 -21.86
N GLU A 305 16.58 -2.81 -21.32
CA GLU A 305 17.60 -3.85 -21.31
C GLU A 305 17.60 -4.54 -19.94
N ILE A 306 17.66 -5.87 -19.93
CA ILE A 306 17.49 -6.71 -18.74
C ILE A 306 18.69 -7.63 -18.58
N ASP A 307 19.38 -7.52 -17.44
CA ASP A 307 20.50 -8.36 -17.06
C ASP A 307 20.15 -9.19 -15.81
N GLU A 308 20.44 -10.48 -15.81
CA GLU A 308 20.32 -11.33 -14.63
C GLU A 308 21.56 -11.17 -13.73
N GLU A 309 21.37 -10.85 -12.46
CA GLU A 309 22.44 -10.74 -11.47
C GLU A 309 22.70 -12.10 -10.81
N ARG A 310 23.96 -12.53 -10.82
CA ARG A 310 24.40 -13.84 -10.29
C ARG A 310 25.46 -13.67 -9.22
N ASP A 311 25.02 -13.25 -8.04
CA ASP A 311 25.86 -13.15 -6.84
C ASP A 311 24.98 -13.30 -5.58
N MET A 312 25.58 -13.26 -4.39
CA MET A 312 24.84 -13.14 -3.14
C MET A 312 24.11 -11.81 -3.08
N LEU A 313 22.92 -11.79 -2.48
CA LEU A 313 22.07 -10.59 -2.44
C LEU A 313 22.79 -9.38 -1.82
N GLU A 314 23.52 -9.59 -0.73
CA GLU A 314 24.35 -8.56 -0.10
C GLU A 314 25.38 -7.95 -1.06
N ASN A 315 26.01 -8.76 -1.92
CA ASN A 315 26.99 -8.29 -2.90
C ASN A 315 26.33 -7.51 -4.04
N ILE A 316 25.17 -7.99 -4.51
CA ILE A 316 24.36 -7.30 -5.53
C ILE A 316 23.96 -5.91 -4.99
N LEU A 317 23.42 -5.84 -3.77
CA LEU A 317 23.03 -4.58 -3.15
C LEU A 317 24.24 -3.67 -2.92
N SER A 318 25.37 -4.18 -2.41
CA SER A 318 26.61 -3.42 -2.25
C SER A 318 27.13 -2.82 -3.56
N LYS A 319 27.12 -3.60 -4.64
CA LYS A 319 27.50 -3.16 -5.99
C LYS A 319 26.63 -1.99 -6.45
N TYR A 320 25.31 -2.10 -6.28
CA TYR A 320 24.36 -1.13 -6.81
C TYR A 320 24.23 0.12 -5.95
N LEU A 321 24.26 -0.02 -4.63
CA LEU A 321 24.22 1.10 -3.69
C LEU A 321 25.59 1.79 -3.55
N GLU A 322 26.63 1.28 -4.21
CA GLU A 322 28.01 1.78 -4.14
C GLU A 322 28.56 1.88 -2.71
N ILE A 323 28.29 0.84 -1.90
CA ILE A 323 28.72 0.75 -0.51
C ILE A 323 29.51 -0.52 -0.24
N ASP A 324 30.50 -0.42 0.66
CA ASP A 324 31.46 -1.50 0.96
C ASP A 324 30.78 -2.79 1.42
N ASN A 325 29.73 -2.69 2.23
CA ASN A 325 29.05 -3.85 2.79
C ASN A 325 27.60 -3.56 3.19
N VAL A 326 26.69 -4.40 2.71
CA VAL A 326 25.29 -4.48 3.16
C VAL A 326 25.14 -5.51 4.28
N GLU A 327 24.44 -5.12 5.34
CA GLU A 327 24.05 -6.01 6.42
C GLU A 327 22.57 -6.43 6.29
N LEU A 328 22.35 -7.74 6.21
CA LEU A 328 21.01 -8.34 6.18
C LEU A 328 20.61 -8.85 7.58
N ILE A 329 19.70 -8.13 8.23
CA ILE A 329 19.17 -8.42 9.57
C ILE A 329 18.01 -9.42 9.44
N LYS A 330 18.23 -10.66 9.90
CA LYS A 330 17.24 -11.74 9.77
C LYS A 330 16.08 -11.57 10.75
N CYS A 331 14.87 -11.44 10.23
CA CYS A 331 13.63 -11.44 11.02
C CYS A 331 13.50 -12.73 11.86
N GLY A 332 13.27 -12.56 13.16
CA GLY A 332 13.25 -13.62 14.19
C GLY A 332 14.59 -14.35 14.41
N GLY A 333 15.68 -13.86 13.82
CA GLY A 333 17.03 -14.40 13.98
C GLY A 333 17.21 -15.78 13.36
N ASN A 334 17.97 -16.65 14.06
CA ASN A 334 18.31 -17.99 13.58
C ASN A 334 17.34 -19.09 14.07
N SER A 335 16.37 -18.73 14.91
CA SER A 335 15.35 -19.65 15.41
C SER A 335 14.24 -19.81 14.36
N MET A 336 14.07 -21.02 13.83
CA MET A 336 13.03 -21.31 12.84
C MET A 336 11.62 -20.97 13.37
N ILE A 337 11.38 -21.15 14.67
CA ILE A 337 10.09 -20.88 15.30
C ILE A 337 9.86 -19.37 15.41
N ASP A 338 10.85 -18.62 15.88
CA ASP A 338 10.71 -17.17 16.05
C ASP A 338 10.65 -16.47 14.70
N ALA A 339 11.49 -16.87 13.73
CA ALA A 339 11.45 -16.37 12.36
C ALA A 339 10.08 -16.59 11.71
N ALA A 340 9.51 -17.80 11.80
CA ALA A 340 8.18 -18.06 11.24
C ALA A 340 7.08 -17.22 11.92
N ARG A 341 7.13 -17.09 13.26
CA ARG A 341 6.13 -16.33 14.03
C ARG A 341 6.21 -14.83 13.76
N GLU A 342 7.40 -14.25 13.75
CA GLU A 342 7.56 -12.80 13.57
C GLU A 342 7.40 -12.40 12.10
N GLN A 343 7.79 -13.25 11.14
CA GLN A 343 7.47 -13.03 9.73
C GLN A 343 5.95 -13.00 9.49
N TRP A 344 5.19 -13.92 10.11
CA TRP A 344 3.74 -13.91 10.01
C TRP A 344 3.10 -12.62 10.52
N ASN A 345 3.77 -11.96 11.47
CA ASN A 345 3.35 -10.69 12.06
C ASN A 345 4.13 -9.50 11.47
N ASP A 346 4.60 -9.63 10.23
CA ASP A 346 5.21 -8.54 9.47
C ASP A 346 6.49 -7.95 10.11
N GLY A 347 7.30 -8.80 10.76
CA GLY A 347 8.56 -8.40 11.41
C GLY A 347 9.61 -7.83 10.46
N SER A 348 9.56 -8.16 9.17
CA SER A 348 10.42 -7.57 8.13
C SER A 348 9.80 -6.34 7.45
N ASN A 349 8.54 -5.99 7.77
CA ASN A 349 7.81 -4.86 7.17
C ASN A 349 7.92 -3.61 8.06
N THR A 350 9.15 -3.19 8.32
CA THR A 350 9.42 -2.04 9.19
C THR A 350 9.30 -0.73 8.42
N LEU A 351 8.81 0.34 9.07
CA LEU A 351 8.75 1.68 8.46
C LEU A 351 9.92 2.53 8.94
N ALA A 352 10.86 2.86 8.04
CA ALA A 352 11.90 3.84 8.33
C ALA A 352 11.34 5.27 8.30
N ILE A 353 11.53 6.01 9.39
CA ILE A 353 11.20 7.45 9.50
C ILE A 353 12.44 8.35 9.42
N GLY A 354 13.63 7.74 9.43
CA GLY A 354 14.94 8.31 9.17
C GLY A 354 15.98 7.18 9.10
N PRO A 355 17.23 7.45 8.67
CA PRO A 355 18.26 6.42 8.62
C PRO A 355 18.54 5.85 10.01
N GLY A 356 18.39 4.53 10.18
CA GLY A 356 18.56 3.85 11.46
C GLY A 356 17.42 4.11 12.46
N GLU A 357 16.27 4.62 12.02
CA GLU A 357 15.11 4.92 12.87
C GLU A 357 13.83 4.32 12.28
N VAL A 358 13.29 3.28 12.92
CA VAL A 358 12.17 2.49 12.40
C VAL A 358 10.99 2.36 13.36
N ILE A 359 9.78 2.37 12.83
CA ILE A 359 8.56 2.00 13.55
C ILE A 359 8.31 0.50 13.36
N VAL A 360 8.06 -0.20 14.47
CA VAL A 360 7.91 -1.66 14.52
C VAL A 360 6.76 -2.06 15.44
N TYR A 361 6.26 -3.28 15.26
CA TYR A 361 5.26 -3.86 16.15
C TYR A 361 5.88 -4.42 17.44
N SER A 362 5.19 -4.21 18.55
CA SER A 362 5.55 -4.73 19.89
C SER A 362 5.69 -6.25 19.97
N ARG A 363 4.94 -6.98 19.13
CA ARG A 363 4.93 -8.45 19.15
C ARG A 363 6.16 -9.11 18.53
N ASN A 364 6.97 -8.37 17.77
CA ASN A 364 8.15 -8.88 17.06
C ASN A 364 9.44 -8.65 17.88
N TYR A 365 9.41 -9.06 19.15
CA TYR A 365 10.43 -8.69 20.13
C TYR A 365 11.83 -9.23 19.82
N VAL A 366 11.96 -10.37 19.13
CA VAL A 366 13.26 -10.90 18.72
C VAL A 366 13.86 -10.03 17.62
N THR A 367 13.08 -9.69 16.60
CA THR A 367 13.51 -8.81 15.51
C THR A 367 13.82 -7.40 16.02
N ASN A 368 12.99 -6.86 16.91
CA ASN A 368 13.22 -5.55 17.53
C ASN A 368 14.56 -5.51 18.28
N GLN A 369 14.85 -6.54 19.10
CA GLN A 369 16.14 -6.63 19.80
C GLN A 369 17.31 -6.72 18.81
N LEU A 370 17.18 -7.50 17.72
CA LEU A 370 18.23 -7.62 16.71
C LEU A 370 18.50 -6.32 15.95
N LEU A 371 17.48 -5.47 15.76
CA LEU A 371 17.60 -4.13 15.20
C LEU A 371 18.34 -3.20 16.17
N GLU A 372 17.94 -3.20 17.44
CA GLU A 372 18.56 -2.39 18.50
C GLU A 372 20.03 -2.76 18.72
N ASP A 373 20.36 -4.05 18.75
CA ASP A 373 21.73 -4.56 18.86
C ASP A 373 22.64 -4.09 17.70
N ARG A 374 22.04 -3.70 16.58
CA ARG A 374 22.71 -3.17 15.38
C ARG A 374 22.65 -1.66 15.25
N GLY A 375 22.26 -0.97 16.33
CA GLY A 375 22.20 0.48 16.40
C GLY A 375 21.00 1.11 15.69
N VAL A 376 20.00 0.31 15.30
CA VAL A 376 18.75 0.83 14.76
C VAL A 376 17.80 1.16 15.92
N LYS A 377 17.37 2.42 16.00
CA LYS A 377 16.38 2.88 16.97
C LYS A 377 14.98 2.40 16.57
N THR A 378 14.31 1.71 17.48
CA THR A 378 12.95 1.19 17.30
C THR A 378 11.93 2.09 18.01
N TYR A 379 10.85 2.41 17.32
CA TYR A 379 9.64 3.01 17.89
C TYR A 379 8.56 1.94 17.88
N VAL A 380 8.20 1.46 19.06
CA VAL A 380 7.39 0.27 19.22
C VAL A 380 5.91 0.65 19.39
N MET A 381 5.04 0.11 18.54
CA MET A 381 3.58 0.31 18.63
C MET A 381 2.83 -0.98 19.00
N PRO A 382 1.67 -0.88 19.69
CA PRO A 382 0.75 -2.01 19.86
C PRO A 382 0.20 -2.46 18.49
N SER A 383 -0.13 -3.75 18.36
CA SER A 383 -0.58 -4.31 17.07
C SER A 383 -1.47 -5.54 17.19
N SER A 384 -2.26 -5.63 18.24
CA SER A 384 -3.19 -6.74 18.47
C SER A 384 -4.32 -6.82 17.43
N GLU A 385 -4.79 -5.67 16.93
CA GLU A 385 -5.91 -5.59 16.01
C GLU A 385 -5.47 -5.19 14.59
N VAL A 386 -4.59 -4.20 14.45
CA VAL A 386 -4.13 -3.75 13.12
C VAL A 386 -3.30 -4.80 12.37
N SER A 387 -2.69 -5.76 13.07
CA SER A 387 -1.95 -6.84 12.41
C SER A 387 -2.86 -7.94 11.82
N ARG A 388 -4.16 -7.98 12.17
CA ARG A 388 -5.10 -9.02 11.67
C ARG A 388 -5.37 -8.93 10.17
N GLY A 389 -5.08 -7.78 9.55
CA GLY A 389 -5.11 -7.61 8.10
C GLY A 389 -3.86 -8.10 7.37
N ARG A 390 -2.85 -8.64 8.08
CA ARG A 390 -1.53 -9.03 7.56
C ARG A 390 -0.76 -7.88 6.88
N GLY A 391 -0.39 -6.88 7.68
CA GLY A 391 0.53 -5.85 7.25
C GLY A 391 1.20 -5.15 8.42
N GLY A 392 2.41 -4.64 8.19
CA GLY A 392 3.19 -3.90 9.18
C GLY A 392 2.98 -2.38 9.11
N PRO A 393 3.76 -1.62 9.91
CA PRO A 393 3.77 -0.16 9.84
C PRO A 393 4.08 0.40 8.44
N ARG A 394 4.89 -0.29 7.62
CA ARG A 394 5.17 0.14 6.25
C ARG A 394 3.96 -0.05 5.32
N CYS A 395 3.23 -1.16 5.45
CA CYS A 395 1.98 -1.38 4.72
C CYS A 395 0.93 -0.31 5.05
N MET A 396 0.86 0.16 6.30
CA MET A 396 -0.12 1.16 6.75
C MET A 396 0.22 2.61 6.36
N SER A 397 1.31 2.85 5.64
CA SER A 397 1.80 4.19 5.37
C SER A 397 2.18 4.40 3.91
N MET A 398 1.96 5.61 3.41
CA MET A 398 2.44 6.05 2.11
C MET A 398 3.17 7.40 2.25
N PRO A 399 4.52 7.40 2.24
CA PRO A 399 5.31 8.62 2.23
C PRO A 399 4.90 9.53 1.07
N LEU A 400 4.69 10.80 1.36
CA LEU A 400 4.49 11.83 0.35
C LEU A 400 5.75 12.69 0.21
N ILE A 401 6.43 12.97 1.33
CA ILE A 401 7.66 13.77 1.33
C ILE A 401 8.69 13.13 2.26
N ARG A 402 9.88 12.87 1.71
CA ARG A 402 11.13 12.59 2.43
C ARG A 402 12.20 13.62 2.04
N GLU A 403 13.14 13.86 2.96
CA GLU A 403 14.40 14.57 2.66
C GLU A 403 15.32 13.77 1.75
#